data_AF-A0A1Y4BNY9-F1
#
_entry.id   AF-A0A1Y4BNY9-F1
#
_cell.length_a   1.000
_cell.length_b   1.000
_cell.length_c   1.000
_cell.angle_alpha   90.00
_cell.angle_beta   90.00
_cell.angle_gamma   90.00
#
_symmetry.space_group_name_H-M   'P 1'
#
loop_
_entity.id
_entity.type
_entity.pdbx_description
1 polymer ?
#
loop_
_entity_poly.entity_id
_entity_poly.type
_entity_poly.pdbx_seq_one_letter_code
_entity_poly.pdbx_strand_id
1 'polypeptide(L)'
;MDASIELNYENPVFSEEEVCKMTTGSLEGFYGETQNSYKQYELFFALLNSLHHYLSEGKKEVAAKISYLIAYYLHIALTPIANLELASYYIEKAIELDARQEYLKWKVAIDEDLGK
;
A
#
# COMPACT_ATOMS: atom_id res chain seq x y z
N MET A 1 13.49 8.01 -11.97
CA MET A 1 12.48 7.10 -12.51
C MET A 1 12.12 6.18 -11.37
N ASP A 2 10.88 6.23 -10.91
CA ASP A 2 10.37 5.28 -9.92
C ASP A 2 10.38 3.86 -10.49
N ALA A 3 10.46 2.86 -9.61
CA ALA A 3 10.41 1.47 -10.04
C ALA A 3 9.02 1.16 -10.63
N SER A 4 8.99 0.50 -11.80
CA SER A 4 7.75 -0.01 -12.39
C SER A 4 7.29 -1.24 -11.60
N ILE A 5 5.97 -1.38 -11.41
CA ILE A 5 5.36 -2.50 -10.70
C ILE A 5 4.90 -3.54 -11.72
N GLU A 6 5.40 -4.76 -11.58
CA GLU A 6 4.98 -5.91 -12.38
C GLU A 6 4.24 -6.92 -11.49
N LEU A 7 3.08 -7.38 -11.94
CA LEU A 7 2.30 -8.38 -11.21
C LEU A 7 2.70 -9.79 -11.67
N ASN A 8 3.18 -10.60 -10.73
CA ASN A 8 3.41 -12.02 -10.96
C ASN A 8 2.21 -12.84 -10.45
N TYR A 9 1.43 -13.40 -11.37
CA TYR A 9 0.24 -14.20 -11.02
C TYR A 9 0.58 -15.62 -10.53
N GLU A 10 1.77 -16.13 -10.82
CA GLU A 10 2.22 -17.44 -10.33
C GLU A 10 2.77 -17.35 -8.90
N ASN A 11 3.36 -16.21 -8.55
CA ASN A 11 3.80 -15.88 -7.19
C ASN A 11 3.34 -14.46 -6.83
N PRO A 12 2.11 -14.29 -6.30
CA PRO A 12 1.51 -12.98 -6.03
C PRO A 12 2.04 -12.30 -4.75
N VAL A 13 3.19 -12.74 -4.23
CA VAL A 13 3.87 -12.15 -3.09
C VAL A 13 5.08 -11.37 -3.61
N PHE A 14 5.10 -10.06 -3.37
CA PHE A 14 6.27 -9.23 -3.63
C PHE A 14 7.41 -9.62 -2.69
N SER A 15 8.61 -9.75 -3.23
CA SER A 15 9.84 -9.92 -2.45
C SER A 15 10.14 -8.67 -1.62
N GLU A 16 10.95 -8.82 -0.56
CA GLU A 16 11.36 -7.70 0.28
C GLU A 16 12.09 -6.61 -0.53
N GLU A 17 12.87 -7.01 -1.53
CA GLU A 17 13.58 -6.09 -2.42
C GLU A 17 12.62 -5.26 -3.27
N GLU A 18 11.56 -5.88 -3.82
CA GLU A 18 10.51 -5.18 -4.56
C GLU A 18 9.78 -4.19 -3.65
N VAL A 19 9.35 -4.63 -2.47
CA VAL A 19 8.65 -3.78 -1.48
C VAL A 19 9.53 -2.60 -1.04
N CYS A 20 10.83 -2.83 -0.86
CA CYS A 20 11.77 -1.77 -0.47
C CYS A 20 11.94 -0.71 -1.56
N LYS A 21 11.87 -1.10 -2.84
CA LYS A 21 11.98 -0.19 -3.98
C LYS A 21 10.67 0.53 -4.32
N MET A 22 9.53 0.00 -3.88
CA MET A 22 8.23 0.63 -4.11
C MET A 22 8.09 1.97 -3.38
N THR A 23 7.77 3.00 -4.16
CA THR A 23 7.45 4.35 -3.69
C THR A 23 5.99 4.68 -3.94
N THR A 24 5.51 5.80 -3.39
CA THR A 24 4.20 6.38 -3.77
C THR A 24 4.14 6.66 -5.27
N GLY A 25 5.24 7.15 -5.86
CA GLY A 25 5.38 7.38 -7.30
C GLY A 25 5.25 6.09 -8.13
N SER A 26 5.78 4.95 -7.66
CA SER A 26 5.56 3.65 -8.29
C SER A 26 4.08 3.26 -8.34
N LEU A 27 3.34 3.50 -7.26
CA LEU A 27 1.91 3.20 -7.16
C LEU A 27 1.07 4.10 -8.07
N GLU A 28 1.38 5.39 -8.13
CA GLU A 28 0.73 6.34 -9.03
C GLU A 28 1.03 6.03 -10.49
N GLY A 29 2.29 5.70 -10.81
CA GLY A 29 2.70 5.28 -12.14
C GLY A 29 1.93 4.05 -12.61
N PHE A 30 1.88 3.00 -11.78
CA PHE A 30 1.09 1.81 -12.07
C PHE A 30 -0.39 2.13 -12.27
N TYR A 31 -0.99 2.95 -11.40
CA TYR A 31 -2.39 3.35 -11.54
C TYR A 31 -2.64 4.09 -12.87
N GLY A 32 -1.76 5.02 -13.23
CA GLY A 32 -1.82 5.77 -14.49
C GLY A 32 -1.69 4.88 -15.73
N GLU A 33 -0.76 3.93 -15.72
CA GLU A 33 -0.54 2.98 -16.81
C GLU A 33 -1.69 1.98 -16.98
N THR A 34 -2.42 1.69 -15.90
CA THR A 34 -3.47 0.66 -15.86
C THR A 34 -4.88 1.23 -15.80
N GLN A 35 -5.05 2.54 -16.09
CA GLN A 35 -6.35 3.19 -16.15
C GLN A 35 -7.34 2.41 -17.01
N ASN A 36 -8.56 2.23 -16.49
CA ASN A 36 -9.64 1.46 -17.11
C ASN A 36 -9.38 -0.06 -17.20
N SER A 37 -8.50 -0.62 -16.37
CA SER A 37 -8.29 -2.07 -16.28
C SER A 37 -8.47 -2.60 -14.84
N TYR A 38 -8.77 -3.89 -14.74
CA TYR A 38 -8.87 -4.59 -13.46
C TYR A 38 -7.53 -4.69 -12.71
N LYS A 39 -6.40 -4.42 -13.37
CA LYS A 39 -5.05 -4.52 -12.79
C LYS A 39 -4.86 -3.62 -11.56
N GLN A 40 -5.60 -2.52 -11.48
CA GLN A 40 -5.59 -1.63 -10.32
C GLN A 40 -6.01 -2.38 -9.04
N TYR A 41 -7.07 -3.18 -9.13
CA TYR A 41 -7.52 -4.01 -8.00
C TYR A 41 -6.62 -5.22 -7.77
N GLU A 42 -6.04 -5.79 -8.83
CA GLU A 42 -5.08 -6.88 -8.71
C GLU A 42 -3.84 -6.47 -7.91
N LEU A 43 -3.35 -5.24 -8.08
CA LEU A 43 -2.26 -4.71 -7.26
C LEU A 43 -2.65 -4.63 -5.78
N PHE A 44 -3.85 -4.16 -5.47
CA PHE A 44 -4.35 -4.16 -4.09
C PHE A 44 -4.33 -5.57 -3.49
N PHE A 45 -4.81 -6.58 -4.22
CA PHE A 45 -4.78 -7.97 -3.76
C PHE A 45 -3.37 -8.54 -3.63
N ALA A 46 -2.46 -8.20 -4.54
CA ALA A 46 -1.06 -8.61 -4.45
C ALA A 46 -0.35 -8.00 -3.22
N LEU A 47 -0.58 -6.71 -2.95
CA LEU A 47 -0.09 -6.06 -1.72
C LEU A 47 -0.70 -6.71 -0.48
N LEU A 48 -2.01 -6.98 -0.48
CA LEU A 48 -2.69 -7.62 0.64
C LEU A 48 -2.15 -9.03 0.92
N ASN A 49 -1.95 -9.83 -0.13
CA ASN A 49 -1.38 -11.16 0.01
C ASN A 49 0.06 -11.11 0.54
N SER A 50 0.86 -10.17 0.03
CA SER A 50 2.22 -9.92 0.52
C SER A 50 2.22 -9.53 2.00
N LEU A 51 1.29 -8.65 2.42
CA LEU A 51 1.14 -8.26 3.83
C LEU A 51 0.89 -9.48 4.71
N HIS A 52 -0.07 -10.33 4.35
CA HIS A 52 -0.39 -11.53 5.12
C HIS A 52 0.78 -12.51 5.20
N HIS A 53 1.51 -12.69 4.09
CA HIS A 53 2.72 -13.50 4.06
C HIS A 53 3.76 -13.00 5.08
N TYR A 54 4.15 -11.72 5.02
CA TYR A 54 5.18 -11.19 5.92
C TYR A 54 4.74 -11.05 7.37
N LEU A 55 3.44 -10.84 7.64
CA LEU A 55 2.91 -10.94 8.99
C LEU A 55 3.05 -12.36 9.55
N SER A 56 2.80 -13.38 8.74
CA SER A 56 2.95 -14.79 9.16
C SER A 56 4.41 -15.18 9.39
N GLU A 57 5.35 -14.56 8.67
CA GLU A 57 6.79 -14.72 8.88
C GLU A 57 7.35 -13.86 10.02
N GLY A 58 6.55 -12.98 10.62
CA GLY A 58 6.98 -12.06 11.69
C GLY A 58 7.88 -10.90 11.20
N LYS A 59 7.96 -10.65 9.89
CA LYS A 59 8.78 -9.58 9.29
C LYS A 59 8.06 -8.23 9.37
N LYS A 60 8.08 -7.63 10.56
CA LYS A 60 7.30 -6.43 10.91
C LYS A 60 7.62 -5.21 10.03
N GLU A 61 8.89 -4.91 9.76
CA GLU A 61 9.27 -3.72 8.98
C GLU A 61 8.73 -3.79 7.54
N VAL A 62 8.85 -4.95 6.90
CA VAL A 62 8.34 -5.18 5.54
C VAL A 62 6.81 -5.12 5.54
N ALA A 63 6.17 -5.78 6.51
CA ALA A 63 4.71 -5.71 6.68
C ALA A 63 4.21 -4.28 6.95
N ALA A 64 4.96 -3.47 7.69
CA ALA A 64 4.64 -2.06 7.93
C ALA A 64 4.71 -1.26 6.63
N LYS A 65 5.78 -1.43 5.85
CA LYS A 65 5.93 -0.78 4.53
C LYS A 65 4.79 -1.16 3.58
N ILE A 66 4.40 -2.45 3.52
CA ILE A 66 3.27 -2.88 2.69
C ILE A 66 1.96 -2.27 3.19
N SER A 67 1.73 -2.25 4.51
CA SER A 67 0.52 -1.62 5.09
C SER A 67 0.45 -0.13 4.71
N TYR A 68 1.57 0.59 4.76
CA TYR A 68 1.67 1.97 4.28
C TYR A 68 1.35 2.09 2.78
N LEU A 69 1.90 1.22 1.93
CA LEU A 69 1.65 1.23 0.49
C LEU A 69 0.16 0.97 0.18
N ILE A 70 -0.49 0.04 0.90
CA ILE A 70 -1.93 -0.21 0.79
C ILE A 70 -2.73 1.03 1.19
N ALA A 71 -2.41 1.63 2.35
CA ALA A 71 -3.09 2.82 2.83
C ALA A 71 -3.02 3.96 1.80
N TYR A 72 -1.83 4.20 1.26
CA TYR A 72 -1.63 5.19 0.22
C TYR A 72 -2.43 4.90 -1.04
N TYR A 73 -2.39 3.66 -1.52
CA TYR A 73 -3.04 3.27 -2.75
C TYR A 73 -4.56 3.41 -2.66
N LEU A 74 -5.15 3.08 -1.51
CA LEU A 74 -6.56 3.29 -1.22
C LEU A 74 -6.93 4.77 -1.11
N HIS A 75 -6.07 5.58 -0.47
CA HIS A 75 -6.32 7.00 -0.19
C HIS A 75 -6.17 7.88 -1.43
N ILE A 76 -5.18 7.62 -2.28
CA ILE A 76 -4.86 8.49 -3.42
C ILE A 76 -5.28 7.86 -4.75
N ALA A 77 -4.85 6.63 -5.04
CA ALA A 77 -4.99 6.06 -6.38
C ALA A 77 -6.40 5.51 -6.66
N LEU A 78 -6.96 4.70 -5.77
CA LEU A 78 -8.25 4.02 -5.99
C LEU A 78 -9.49 4.87 -5.61
N THR A 79 -9.32 6.15 -5.27
CA THR A 79 -10.33 7.05 -4.69
C THR A 79 -11.75 6.87 -5.25
N PRO A 80 -12.65 6.31 -4.44
CA PRO A 80 -13.64 7.18 -3.80
C PRO A 80 -13.58 7.13 -2.26
N ILE A 81 -14.22 8.13 -1.64
CA ILE A 81 -14.38 8.33 -0.17
C ILE A 81 -14.66 7.03 0.60
N ALA A 82 -15.35 6.06 -0.03
CA ALA A 82 -15.63 4.75 0.54
C ALA A 82 -14.39 3.99 1.05
N ASN A 83 -13.20 4.29 0.54
CA ASN A 83 -11.97 3.60 0.90
C ASN A 83 -11.22 4.24 2.08
N LEU A 84 -11.64 5.41 2.58
CA LEU A 84 -10.88 6.17 3.58
C LEU A 84 -10.77 5.46 4.93
N GLU A 85 -11.84 4.80 5.41
CA GLU A 85 -11.76 4.00 6.65
C GLU A 85 -10.79 2.82 6.49
N LEU A 86 -10.73 2.22 5.29
CA LEU A 86 -9.78 1.15 5.01
C LEU A 86 -8.33 1.67 4.91
N ALA A 87 -8.13 2.85 4.30
CA ALA A 87 -6.84 3.52 4.31
C ALA A 87 -6.38 3.84 5.74
N SER A 88 -7.29 4.33 6.59
CA SER A 88 -7.05 4.60 8.02
C SER A 88 -6.63 3.33 8.77
N TYR A 89 -7.32 2.22 8.56
CA TYR A 89 -6.95 0.92 9.14
C TYR A 89 -5.51 0.51 8.78
N TYR A 90 -5.14 0.60 7.50
CA TYR A 90 -3.82 0.16 7.06
C TYR A 90 -2.70 1.13 7.48
N ILE A 91 -2.95 2.44 7.55
CA ILE A 91 -1.93 3.37 8.06
C ILE A 91 -1.70 3.19 9.56
N GLU A 92 -2.75 2.92 10.34
CA GLU A 92 -2.63 2.59 11.76
C GLU A 92 -1.84 1.30 11.95
N LYS A 93 -2.12 0.27 11.13
CA LYS A 93 -1.36 -0.98 11.13
C LYS A 93 0.11 -0.77 10.78
N ALA A 94 0.42 0.09 9.82
CA ALA A 94 1.80 0.43 9.48
C ALA A 94 2.53 1.04 10.69
N ILE A 95 1.88 1.98 11.38
CA ILE A 95 2.42 2.65 12.58
C ILE A 95 2.58 1.66 13.75
N GLU A 96 1.63 0.75 13.95
CA GLU A 96 1.71 -0.29 15.00
C GLU A 96 2.91 -1.22 14.79
N LEU A 97 3.17 -1.61 13.54
CA LEU A 97 4.25 -2.52 13.19
C LEU A 97 5.63 -1.85 13.21
N ASP A 98 5.73 -0.63 12.68
CA ASP A 98 6.96 0.18 12.65
C ASP A 98 6.63 1.69 12.48
N ALA A 99 6.69 2.43 13.58
CA ALA A 99 6.30 3.83 13.63
C ALA A 99 7.32 4.75 12.93
N ARG A 100 7.08 5.05 11.65
CA ARG A 100 7.88 6.01 10.86
C ARG A 100 7.21 7.37 10.76
N GLN A 101 8.01 8.44 10.69
CA GLN A 101 7.51 9.81 10.51
C GLN A 101 6.65 9.98 9.26
N GLU A 102 7.00 9.29 8.17
CA GLU A 102 6.22 9.29 6.93
C GLU A 102 4.81 8.74 7.15
N TYR A 103 4.66 7.66 7.93
CA TYR A 103 3.36 7.02 8.16
C TYR A 103 2.48 7.90 9.05
N LEU A 104 3.07 8.54 10.06
CA LEU A 104 2.37 9.50 10.91
C LEU A 104 1.83 10.70 10.10
N LYS A 105 2.61 11.21 9.15
CA LYS A 105 2.16 12.30 8.26
C LYS A 105 0.95 11.88 7.41
N TRP A 106 0.95 10.65 6.89
CA TRP A 106 -0.21 10.12 6.15
C TRP A 106 -1.40 9.79 7.00
N LYS A 107 -1.21 9.40 8.26
CA LYS A 107 -2.34 9.29 9.18
C LYS A 107 -3.04 10.64 9.34
N VAL A 108 -2.30 11.74 9.49
CA VAL A 108 -2.91 13.09 9.58
C VAL A 108 -3.71 13.42 8.34
N ALA A 109 -3.16 13.21 7.13
CA ALA A 109 -3.89 13.50 5.90
C ALA A 109 -5.15 12.65 5.72
N ILE A 110 -5.10 11.36 6.08
CA ILE A 110 -6.27 10.46 6.03
C ILE A 110 -7.31 10.87 7.08
N ASP A 111 -6.89 11.24 8.29
CA ASP A 111 -7.79 11.67 9.36
C ASP A 111 -8.49 12.99 8.99
N GLU A 112 -7.77 13.94 8.36
CA GLU A 112 -8.35 15.18 7.82
C GLU A 112 -9.45 14.89 6.78
N ASP A 113 -9.20 13.98 5.83
CA ASP A 113 -10.19 13.59 4.81
C ASP A 113 -11.38 12.81 5.40
N LEU A 114 -11.18 12.14 6.55
CA LEU A 114 -12.24 11.49 7.32
C LEU A 114 -13.02 12.46 8.22
N GLY A 115 -12.53 13.69 8.43
CA GLY A 115 -13.08 14.65 9.37
C GLY A 115 -12.87 14.26 10.85
N LYS A 116 -11.79 13.55 11.15
CA LYS A 116 -11.39 13.14 12.51
C LYS A 116 -10.41 14.12 13.16
#